data_AF-A0A926TF79-F1
#
_entry.id   AF-A0A926TF79-F1
#
_cell.length_a   1.000
_cell.length_b   1.000
_cell.length_c   1.000
_cell.angle_alpha   90.00
_cell.angle_beta   90.00
_cell.angle_gamma   90.00
#
_symmetry.space_group_name_H-M   'P 1'
#
loop_
_entity.id
_entity.type
_entity.pdbx_description
1 polymer ?
#
loop_
_entity_poly.entity_id
_entity_poly.type
_entity_poly.pdbx_seq_one_letter_code
_entity_poly.pdbx_strand_id
1 'polypeptide(L)'
;MNLDDQIRDLIGNAPQDGTTPALVETIAPVLKQLAGQLRHSQYYIAQTLDQEWVMTTLENRTQPDLSKTVIYAFPSLKDVAASPYPMQDPQLIALPIPVTHILFQLLAMETIDSVIFFEAPGSTEVGTEIQRQDMNHLVQTYFQQQSAPSSVPPDIA
;
A
#
# COMPACT_ATOMS: atom_id res chain seq x y z
N MET A 1 -9.72 10.41 9.35
CA MET A 1 -8.29 10.68 9.58
C MET A 1 -7.68 11.09 8.27
N ASN A 2 -6.99 12.24 8.21
CA ASN A 2 -6.35 12.69 6.97
C ASN A 2 -4.99 11.98 6.77
N LEU A 3 -4.32 12.19 5.63
CA LEU A 3 -3.06 11.49 5.34
C LEU A 3 -1.92 11.87 6.30
N ASP A 4 -1.85 13.14 6.74
CA ASP A 4 -0.82 13.58 7.69
C ASP A 4 -1.00 12.94 9.08
N ASP A 5 -2.24 12.76 9.53
CA ASP A 5 -2.55 12.01 10.73
C ASP A 5 -2.06 10.57 10.60
N GLN A 6 -2.26 9.92 9.44
CA GLN A 6 -1.84 8.52 9.22
C GLN A 6 -0.32 8.35 9.18
N ILE A 7 0.40 9.34 8.66
CA ILE A 7 1.86 9.36 8.75
C ILE A 7 2.31 9.52 10.19
N ARG A 8 1.69 10.43 10.97
CA ARG A 8 2.04 10.60 12.39
C ARG A 8 1.79 9.33 13.20
N ASP A 9 0.70 8.63 12.90
CA ASP A 9 0.36 7.35 13.52
C ASP A 9 1.38 6.25 13.14
N LEU A 10 1.78 6.16 11.87
CA LEU A 10 2.86 5.25 11.43
C LEU A 10 4.18 5.50 12.16
N ILE A 11 4.59 6.76 12.29
CA ILE A 11 5.84 7.13 12.98
C ILE A 11 5.72 6.84 14.49
N GLY A 12 4.58 7.16 15.09
CA GLY A 12 4.33 6.96 16.52
C GLY A 12 4.28 5.48 16.93
N ASN A 13 3.78 4.62 16.05
CA ASN A 13 3.66 3.18 16.28
C ASN A 13 4.82 2.35 15.72
N ALA A 14 5.76 2.99 15.00
CA ALA A 14 6.95 2.32 14.51
C ALA A 14 7.80 1.75 15.68
N PRO A 15 8.46 0.59 15.50
CA PRO A 15 9.44 0.08 16.45
C PRO A 15 10.43 1.17 16.87
N GLN A 16 10.57 1.39 18.17
CA GLN A 16 11.46 2.42 18.73
C GLN A 16 12.91 1.90 18.82
N ASP A 17 13.41 1.35 17.71
CA ASP A 17 14.76 0.78 17.57
C ASP A 17 15.81 1.83 17.16
N GLY A 18 15.40 3.09 17.06
CA GLY A 18 16.24 4.24 16.70
C GLY A 18 16.40 4.45 15.19
N THR A 19 15.88 3.57 14.34
CA THR A 19 16.03 3.68 12.87
C THR A 19 14.70 3.63 12.13
N THR A 20 13.76 2.79 12.56
CA THR A 20 12.48 2.59 11.87
C THR A 20 11.61 3.87 11.82
N PRO A 21 11.46 4.67 12.90
CA PRO A 21 10.67 5.89 12.83
C PRO A 21 11.24 6.92 11.85
N ALA A 22 12.58 7.05 11.79
CA ALA A 22 13.25 7.93 10.85
C ALA A 22 13.10 7.45 9.40
N LEU A 23 13.14 6.13 9.18
CA LEU A 23 12.89 5.55 7.85
C LEU A 23 11.48 5.89 7.36
N VAL A 24 10.47 5.71 8.21
CA VAL A 24 9.07 6.04 7.92
C VAL A 24 8.92 7.53 7.59
N GLU A 25 9.50 8.41 8.41
CA GLU A 25 9.48 9.86 8.17
C GLU A 25 10.09 10.22 6.81
N THR A 26 11.19 9.54 6.45
CA THR A 26 11.92 9.79 5.21
C THR A 26 11.10 9.41 3.97
N ILE A 27 10.37 8.29 4.01
CA ILE A 27 9.53 7.84 2.89
C ILE A 27 8.11 8.40 2.92
N ALA A 28 7.72 9.11 3.99
CA ALA A 28 6.37 9.65 4.16
C ALA A 28 5.87 10.49 2.97
N PRO A 29 6.69 11.33 2.30
CA PRO A 29 6.24 12.08 1.13
C PRO A 29 5.81 11.18 -0.03
N VAL A 30 6.53 10.07 -0.26
CA VAL A 30 6.17 9.08 -1.29
C VAL A 30 4.86 8.38 -0.93
N LEU A 31 4.70 7.97 0.34
CA LEU A 31 3.46 7.37 0.82
C LEU A 31 2.26 8.31 0.66
N LYS A 32 2.41 9.60 0.99
CA LYS A 32 1.37 10.61 0.81
C LYS A 32 1.04 10.87 -0.65
N GLN A 33 2.05 10.92 -1.52
CA GLN A 33 1.84 11.12 -2.95
C GLN A 33 1.00 9.99 -3.56
N LEU A 34 1.33 8.73 -3.25
CA LEU A 34 0.57 7.58 -3.73
C LEU A 34 -0.83 7.52 -3.11
N ALA A 35 -0.93 7.71 -1.79
CA ALA A 35 -2.22 7.73 -1.09
C ALA A 35 -3.16 8.83 -1.62
N GLY A 36 -2.62 9.98 -2.04
CA GLY A 36 -3.40 11.07 -2.61
C GLY A 36 -3.98 10.80 -3.99
N GLN A 37 -3.51 9.76 -4.69
CA GLN A 37 -4.06 9.31 -5.98
C GLN A 37 -5.26 8.36 -5.79
N LEU A 38 -5.39 7.77 -4.60
CA LEU A 38 -6.44 6.83 -4.25
C LEU A 38 -7.67 7.56 -3.74
N ARG A 39 -8.86 6.99 -3.96
CA ARG A 39 -10.11 7.68 -3.63
C ARG A 39 -10.41 7.69 -2.13
N HIS A 40 -9.97 6.66 -1.40
CA HIS A 40 -10.30 6.47 0.01
C HIS A 40 -9.06 6.60 0.88
N SER A 41 -9.24 7.18 2.07
CA SER A 41 -8.18 7.28 3.07
C SER A 41 -8.00 6.00 3.89
N GLN A 42 -8.94 5.07 3.77
CA GLN A 42 -8.91 3.77 4.44
C GLN A 42 -9.54 2.72 3.51
N TYR A 43 -9.04 1.50 3.58
CA TYR A 43 -9.61 0.37 2.87
C TYR A 43 -9.74 -0.82 3.81
N TYR A 44 -10.66 -1.71 3.51
CA TYR A 44 -10.84 -2.96 4.22
C TYR A 44 -9.97 -4.02 3.57
N ILE A 45 -9.07 -4.61 4.36
CA ILE A 45 -8.25 -5.76 3.95
C ILE A 45 -8.80 -7.00 4.64
N ALA A 46 -8.99 -8.08 3.87
CA ALA A 46 -9.28 -9.38 4.44
C ALA A 46 -8.02 -9.98 5.06
N GLN A 47 -8.12 -10.51 6.28
CA GLN A 47 -7.00 -11.09 7.01
C GLN A 47 -7.46 -12.22 7.94
N THR A 48 -6.54 -13.11 8.29
CA THR A 48 -6.75 -14.16 9.28
C THR A 48 -6.86 -13.58 10.69
N LEU A 49 -7.30 -14.38 11.66
CA LEU A 49 -7.27 -14.00 13.08
C LEU A 49 -5.86 -13.69 13.60
N ASP A 50 -4.83 -14.25 12.97
CA ASP A 50 -3.42 -13.98 13.24
C ASP A 50 -2.90 -12.71 12.53
N GLN A 51 -3.80 -11.94 11.90
CA GLN A 51 -3.53 -10.67 11.21
C GLN A 51 -2.70 -10.82 9.92
N GLU A 52 -2.67 -12.02 9.35
CA GLU A 52 -2.04 -12.24 8.04
C GLU A 52 -3.02 -11.86 6.93
N TRP A 53 -2.60 -10.98 6.01
CA TRP A 53 -3.44 -10.54 4.91
C TRP A 53 -3.69 -11.66 3.91
N VAL A 54 -4.94 -11.77 3.46
CA VAL A 54 -5.33 -12.74 2.44
C VAL A 54 -4.69 -12.35 1.10
N MET A 55 -3.87 -13.26 0.58
CA MET A 55 -3.19 -13.13 -0.69
C MET A 55 -3.95 -13.88 -1.77
N THR A 56 -4.12 -13.25 -2.93
CA THR A 56 -4.78 -13.85 -4.10
C THR A 56 -3.75 -14.02 -5.21
N THR A 57 -3.54 -15.24 -5.68
CA THR A 57 -2.74 -15.48 -6.88
C THR A 57 -3.61 -15.31 -8.12
N LEU A 58 -3.25 -14.37 -8.97
CA LEU A 58 -3.86 -14.13 -10.28
C LEU A 58 -3.01 -14.79 -11.35
N GLU A 59 -3.59 -15.76 -12.05
CA GLU A 59 -2.97 -16.37 -13.21
C GLU A 59 -3.39 -15.63 -14.48
N ASN A 60 -2.44 -15.40 -15.38
CA ASN A 60 -2.74 -14.82 -16.67
C ASN A 60 -3.47 -15.87 -17.54
N ARG A 61 -4.70 -15.51 -17.95
CA ARG A 61 -5.58 -16.38 -18.75
C ARG A 61 -4.96 -16.84 -20.08
N THR A 62 -4.05 -16.07 -20.66
CA THR A 62 -3.38 -16.42 -21.93
C THR A 62 -1.97 -16.96 -21.75
N GLN A 63 -1.36 -16.79 -20.57
CA GLN A 63 -0.01 -17.26 -20.23
C GLN A 63 0.00 -17.82 -18.80
N PRO A 64 -0.40 -19.09 -18.59
CA PRO A 64 -0.56 -19.67 -17.25
C PRO A 64 0.70 -19.64 -16.39
N ASP A 65 1.88 -19.62 -17.02
CA ASP A 65 3.17 -19.54 -16.33
C ASP A 65 3.45 -18.15 -15.72
N LEU A 66 2.65 -17.13 -16.07
CA LEU A 66 2.70 -15.81 -15.47
C LEU A 66 1.61 -15.70 -14.41
N SER A 67 2.04 -15.75 -13.15
CA SER A 67 1.19 -15.49 -11.99
C SER A 67 1.65 -14.23 -11.26
N LYS A 68 0.70 -13.59 -10.57
CA LYS A 68 0.92 -12.43 -9.73
C LYS A 68 0.22 -12.64 -8.39
N THR A 69 0.91 -12.38 -7.28
CA THR A 69 0.30 -12.42 -5.95
C THR A 69 -0.11 -11.02 -5.53
N VAL A 70 -1.41 -10.84 -5.30
CA VAL A 70 -2.00 -9.54 -5.01
C VAL A 70 -2.77 -9.56 -3.68
N ILE A 71 -2.94 -8.39 -3.08
CA ILE A 71 -3.90 -8.16 -2.01
C ILE A 71 -5.01 -7.26 -2.56
N TYR A 72 -6.24 -7.53 -2.14
CA TYR A 72 -7.37 -6.66 -2.48
C TYR A 72 -7.72 -5.73 -1.32
N ALA A 73 -7.88 -4.46 -1.65
CA ALA A 73 -8.26 -3.40 -0.74
C ALA A 73 -9.64 -2.85 -1.12
N PHE A 74 -10.63 -3.10 -0.27
CA PHE A 74 -12.03 -2.80 -0.55
C PHE A 74 -12.49 -1.48 0.08
N PRO A 75 -13.41 -0.73 -0.55
CA PRO A 75 -13.86 0.54 0.00
C PRO A 75 -14.85 0.35 1.16
N SER A 76 -15.45 -0.83 1.32
CA SER A 76 -16.34 -1.16 2.44
C SER A 76 -16.29 -2.63 2.86
N LEU A 77 -16.69 -2.90 4.10
CA LEU A 77 -16.85 -4.26 4.62
C LEU A 77 -17.84 -5.10 3.78
N LYS A 78 -18.87 -4.46 3.22
CA LYS A 78 -19.85 -5.14 2.35
C LYS A 78 -19.21 -5.63 1.05
N ASP A 79 -18.23 -4.90 0.53
CA ASP A 79 -17.55 -5.29 -0.72
C ASP A 79 -16.59 -6.45 -0.48
N VAL A 80 -15.95 -6.50 0.70
CA VAL A 80 -15.29 -7.72 1.16
C VAL A 80 -16.33 -8.84 1.17
N ALA A 81 -17.49 -8.63 1.83
CA ALA A 81 -18.53 -9.64 2.00
C ALA A 81 -19.07 -10.26 0.68
N ALA A 82 -19.01 -9.50 -0.41
CA ALA A 82 -19.48 -9.88 -1.74
C ALA A 82 -18.37 -10.45 -2.65
N SER A 83 -17.11 -10.40 -2.20
CA SER A 83 -15.95 -10.84 -2.97
C SER A 83 -15.86 -12.38 -3.02
N PRO A 84 -15.13 -12.94 -4.01
CA PRO A 84 -14.92 -14.39 -4.15
C PRO A 84 -13.95 -14.96 -3.12
N TYR A 85 -13.55 -14.20 -2.10
CA TYR A 85 -12.90 -14.79 -0.94
C TYR A 85 -13.76 -15.92 -0.40
N PRO A 86 -13.14 -16.92 0.25
CA PRO A 86 -13.89 -17.95 0.96
C PRO A 86 -14.60 -17.30 2.16
N MET A 87 -15.69 -16.60 1.87
CA MET A 87 -16.61 -15.86 2.76
C MET A 87 -17.29 -16.75 3.80
N GLN A 88 -17.07 -18.05 3.70
CA GLN A 88 -17.54 -19.07 4.62
C GLN A 88 -16.45 -19.53 5.59
N ASP A 89 -15.21 -19.04 5.44
CA ASP A 89 -14.15 -19.31 6.39
C ASP A 89 -14.36 -18.42 7.64
N PRO A 90 -14.77 -19.00 8.79
CA PRO A 90 -14.98 -18.24 10.01
C PRO A 90 -13.67 -17.67 10.60
N GLN A 91 -12.52 -18.02 10.05
CA GLN A 91 -11.21 -17.49 10.47
C GLN A 91 -10.80 -16.21 9.70
N LEU A 92 -11.59 -15.78 8.73
CA LEU A 92 -11.35 -14.54 7.99
C LEU A 92 -12.18 -13.39 8.56
N ILE A 93 -11.50 -12.28 8.84
CA ILE A 93 -12.10 -11.00 9.21
C ILE A 93 -11.63 -9.93 8.23
N ALA A 94 -12.35 -8.81 8.17
CA ALA A 94 -11.89 -7.64 7.42
C ALA A 94 -11.85 -6.43 8.33
N LEU A 95 -10.68 -5.78 8.38
CA LEU A 95 -10.45 -4.60 9.20
C LEU A 95 -10.16 -3.38 8.32
N PRO A 96 -10.64 -2.19 8.72
CA PRO A 96 -10.25 -0.95 8.05
C PRO A 96 -8.79 -0.64 8.38
N ILE A 97 -7.97 -0.50 7.34
CA ILE A 97 -6.55 -0.14 7.44
C ILE A 97 -6.34 1.22 6.76
N PRO A 98 -5.64 2.17 7.40
CA PRO A 98 -5.34 3.45 6.77
C PRO A 98 -4.47 3.24 5.52
N VAL A 99 -4.75 3.99 4.46
CA VAL A 99 -4.11 3.77 3.15
C VAL A 99 -2.59 3.90 3.20
N THR A 100 -2.03 4.81 4.02
CA THR A 100 -0.57 4.92 4.15
C THR A 100 0.05 3.70 4.83
N HIS A 101 -0.67 3.03 5.73
CA HIS A 101 -0.21 1.81 6.39
C HIS A 101 -0.19 0.64 5.41
N ILE A 102 -1.20 0.56 4.54
CA ILE A 102 -1.24 -0.44 3.46
C ILE A 102 -0.02 -0.29 2.56
N LEU A 103 0.25 0.94 2.10
CA LEU A 103 1.39 1.25 1.25
C LEU A 103 2.73 0.97 1.95
N PHE A 104 2.87 1.35 3.23
CA PHE A 104 4.08 1.07 3.99
C PHE A 104 4.35 -0.43 4.12
N GLN A 105 3.32 -1.21 4.43
CA GLN A 105 3.47 -2.65 4.61
C GLN A 105 3.72 -3.39 3.28
N LEU A 106 3.17 -2.89 2.16
CA LEU A 106 3.47 -3.40 0.81
C LEU A 106 4.98 -3.33 0.49
N LEU A 107 5.68 -2.28 0.93
CA LEU A 107 7.14 -2.17 0.75
C LEU A 107 7.91 -3.29 1.46
N ALA A 108 7.38 -3.78 2.59
CA ALA A 108 8.01 -4.81 3.41
C ALA A 108 7.63 -6.26 3.01
N MET A 109 6.56 -6.45 2.24
CA MET A 109 6.07 -7.77 1.83
C MET A 109 6.74 -8.26 0.54
N GLU A 110 7.81 -9.06 0.68
CA GLU A 110 8.60 -9.51 -0.47
C GLU A 110 7.85 -10.45 -1.44
N THR A 111 6.92 -11.24 -0.92
CA THR A 111 6.14 -12.25 -1.67
C THR A 111 4.93 -11.66 -2.42
N ILE A 112 4.65 -10.37 -2.21
CA ILE A 112 3.54 -9.66 -2.85
C ILE A 112 4.05 -8.83 -4.03
N ASP A 113 3.30 -8.89 -5.12
CA ASP A 113 3.58 -8.09 -6.32
C ASP A 113 2.81 -6.75 -6.31
N SER A 114 1.58 -6.73 -5.79
CA SER A 114 0.77 -5.50 -5.74
C SER A 114 -0.37 -5.52 -4.73
N VAL A 115 -0.95 -4.34 -4.51
CA VAL A 115 -2.28 -4.17 -3.89
C VAL A 115 -3.21 -3.53 -4.92
N ILE A 116 -4.42 -4.07 -5.05
CA ILE A 116 -5.47 -3.50 -5.91
C ILE A 116 -6.50 -2.80 -5.01
N PHE A 117 -6.59 -1.49 -5.15
CA PHE A 117 -7.50 -0.62 -4.42
C PHE A 117 -8.79 -0.42 -5.22
N PHE A 118 -9.89 -1.01 -4.77
CA PHE A 118 -11.19 -0.85 -5.41
C PHE A 118 -11.82 0.48 -5.04
N GLU A 119 -12.25 1.26 -6.04
CA GLU A 119 -12.64 2.66 -5.83
C GLU A 119 -14.16 2.88 -5.76
N ALA A 120 -14.93 1.92 -6.27
CA ALA A 120 -16.38 1.99 -6.36
C ALA A 120 -17.02 0.86 -5.56
N PRO A 121 -17.85 1.17 -4.53
CA PRO A 121 -18.62 0.16 -3.83
C PRO A 121 -19.49 -0.66 -4.80
N GLY A 122 -19.57 -1.97 -4.58
CA GLY A 122 -20.32 -2.90 -5.41
C GLY A 122 -19.67 -3.26 -6.75
N SER A 123 -18.46 -2.77 -7.05
CA SER A 123 -17.73 -3.13 -8.26
C SER A 123 -16.28 -3.46 -7.95
N THR A 124 -15.84 -4.65 -8.37
CA THR A 124 -14.43 -5.05 -8.41
C THR A 124 -13.81 -4.85 -9.79
N GLU A 125 -14.51 -4.19 -10.71
CA GLU A 125 -14.03 -3.96 -12.09
C GLU A 125 -13.15 -2.71 -12.20
N VAL A 126 -13.34 -1.76 -11.28
CA VAL A 126 -12.58 -0.50 -11.24
C VAL A 126 -11.70 -0.50 -9.99
N GLY A 127 -10.41 -0.76 -10.21
CA GLY A 127 -9.40 -0.69 -9.18
C GLY A 127 -8.15 0.02 -9.65
N THR A 128 -7.51 0.74 -8.73
CA THR A 128 -6.17 1.30 -8.91
C THR A 128 -5.18 0.26 -8.38
N GLU A 129 -4.33 -0.26 -9.25
CA GLU A 129 -3.27 -1.18 -8.83
C GLU A 129 -2.00 -0.42 -8.50
N ILE A 130 -1.44 -0.67 -7.31
CA ILE A 130 -0.13 -0.17 -6.90
C ILE A 130 0.84 -1.37 -6.83
N GLN A 131 1.82 -1.38 -7.72
CA GLN A 131 2.84 -2.44 -7.76
C GLN A 131 3.97 -2.14 -6.78
N ARG A 132 4.46 -3.18 -6.10
CA ARG A 132 5.59 -3.06 -5.17
C ARG A 132 6.86 -2.56 -5.88
N GLN A 133 7.08 -3.01 -7.11
CA GLN A 133 8.23 -2.60 -7.93
C GLN A 133 8.19 -1.08 -8.23
N ASP A 134 7.02 -0.56 -8.61
CA ASP A 134 6.84 0.87 -8.86
C ASP A 134 7.08 1.69 -7.60
N MET A 135 6.58 1.21 -6.45
CA MET A 135 6.86 1.84 -5.16
C MET A 135 8.34 1.87 -4.81
N ASN A 136 9.05 0.76 -4.99
CA ASN A 136 10.50 0.69 -4.76
C ASN A 136 11.25 1.69 -5.67
N HIS A 137 10.86 1.78 -6.94
CA HIS A 137 11.46 2.73 -7.88
C HIS A 137 11.19 4.19 -7.49
N LEU A 138 9.97 4.51 -7.04
CA LEU A 138 9.63 5.85 -6.53
C LEU A 138 10.45 6.23 -5.30
N VAL A 139 10.60 5.31 -4.34
CA VAL A 139 11.43 5.53 -3.15
C VAL A 139 12.90 5.75 -3.54
N GLN A 140 13.45 4.93 -4.44
CA GLN A 140 14.83 5.11 -4.92
C GLN A 140 15.02 6.44 -5.64
N THR A 141 14.07 6.82 -6.52
CA THR A 141 14.11 8.09 -7.26
C THR A 141 14.06 9.28 -6.30
N TYR A 142 13.21 9.22 -5.27
CA TYR A 142 13.11 10.24 -4.24
C TYR A 142 14.45 10.46 -3.53
N PHE A 143 15.13 9.38 -3.13
CA PHE A 143 16.45 9.45 -2.51
C PHE A 143 17.52 10.03 -3.43
N GLN A 144 17.52 9.66 -4.71
CA GLN A 144 18.46 10.19 -5.69
C GLN A 144 18.29 11.70 -5.88
N GLN A 145 17.04 12.19 -5.89
CA GLN A 145 16.73 13.62 -6.01
C GLN A 145 17.15 14.40 -4.77
N GLN A 146 16.99 13.84 -3.57
CA GLN A 146 17.45 14.47 -2.32
C GLN A 146 18.98 14.49 -2.19
N SER A 147 19.65 13.48 -2.74
CA SER A 147 21.11 13.35 -2.68
C SER A 147 21.82 14.15 -3.78
N ALA A 148 21.08 14.63 -4.78
CA ALA A 148 21.65 15.47 -5.82
C ALA A 148 22.15 16.78 -5.18
N PRO A 149 23.44 17.12 -5.31
CA PRO A 149 23.93 18.39 -4.80
C PRO A 149 23.12 19.48 -5.47
N SER A 150 22.51 20.35 -4.65
CA SER A 150 21.91 21.59 -5.12
C SER A 150 22.99 22.31 -5.94
N SER A 151 22.88 22.25 -7.27
CA SER A 151 23.67 23.07 -8.16
C SER A 151 23.22 24.50 -7.88
N VAL A 152 23.85 25.11 -6.88
CA VAL A 152 23.89 26.56 -6.73
C VAL A 152 24.33 27.03 -8.12
N PRO A 153 23.47 27.74 -8.87
CA PRO A 153 23.95 28.40 -10.07
C PRO A 153 25.13 29.25 -9.59
N PRO A 154 26.29 29.20 -10.24
CA PRO A 154 27.34 30.16 -9.91
C PRO A 154 26.77 31.54 -10.21
N ASP A 155 26.23 32.22 -9.20
CA ASP A 155 25.77 33.58 -9.34
C ASP A 155 26.98 34.49 -9.13
N ILE A 156 27.33 35.17 -10.23
CA ILE A 156 28.05 36.45 -10.39
C ILE A 156 29.55 36.50 -10.07
N ALA A 157 30.34 36.72 -11.13
CA ALA A 157 31.31 37.82 -11.22
C ALA A 157 31.33 38.40 -12.65
#